data_AF-A0A4Y8D305-F1
#
_entry.id   AF-A0A4Y8D305-F1
#
_cell.length_a   1.000
_cell.length_b   1.000
_cell.length_c   1.000
_cell.angle_alpha   90.00
_cell.angle_beta   90.00
_cell.angle_gamma   90.00
#
_symmetry.space_group_name_H-M   'P 1'
#
loop_
_entity.id
_entity.type
_entity.pdbx_description
1 polymer ?
#
loop_
_entity_poly.entity_id
_entity_poly.type
_entity_poly.pdbx_seq_one_letter_code
_entity_poly.pdbx_strand_id
1 'polypeptide(L)'
;MPRTFITKILRSAPRQCGTSRNFLSRGRAFPTIRSSVVYQTFRPLTTSNKVGKGLSPESENPKPKILESNPEPKQAARLSQEQYNDLSDKYMDMMVEKLEELQEEREDVDVEYSAGVLTLSFPPIGTYVINKQPPNKQIWLSSPTSGPKRYDFVITSEGQDSKEGTGSGEWIYLRDGSSLNKLLLNEVGVDLSSSYTPDIQGDE
;
A
#
# COMPACT_ATOMS: atom_id res chain seq x y z
N MET A 1 -10.52 -65.85 16.79
CA MET A 1 -11.61 -65.92 17.78
C MET A 1 -12.22 -64.53 17.93
N PRO A 2 -13.49 -64.32 17.53
CA PRO A 2 -14.18 -63.03 17.59
C PRO A 2 -14.97 -62.89 18.90
N ARG A 3 -14.93 -61.72 19.55
CA ARG A 3 -15.91 -61.30 20.56
C ARG A 3 -16.10 -59.78 20.52
N THR A 4 -17.15 -59.29 19.87
CA THR A 4 -18.48 -58.87 20.40
C THR A 4 -18.52 -57.44 20.93
N PHE A 5 -19.47 -56.70 20.33
CA PHE A 5 -19.93 -55.33 20.56
C PHE A 5 -20.41 -55.03 21.99
N ILE A 6 -20.26 -53.76 22.41
CA ILE A 6 -21.22 -53.07 23.29
C ILE A 6 -21.52 -51.67 22.73
N THR A 7 -22.81 -51.37 22.68
CA THR A 7 -23.49 -50.18 22.16
C THR A 7 -23.70 -49.10 23.24
N LYS A 8 -24.31 -47.96 22.82
CA LYS A 8 -25.07 -46.94 23.60
C LYS A 8 -24.24 -45.76 24.14
N ILE A 9 -24.64 -44.48 24.07
CA ILE A 9 -25.95 -43.79 24.02
C ILE A 9 -25.76 -42.36 23.43
N LEU A 10 -26.74 -41.88 22.66
CA LEU A 10 -26.92 -40.48 22.25
C LEU A 10 -27.19 -39.55 23.46
N ARG A 11 -26.65 -38.32 23.44
CA ARG A 11 -27.28 -37.15 24.09
C ARG A 11 -27.30 -35.94 23.17
N SER A 12 -28.51 -35.53 22.85
CA SER A 12 -28.91 -34.29 22.19
C SER A 12 -29.00 -33.15 23.22
N ALA A 13 -28.64 -31.92 22.81
CA ALA A 13 -29.23 -30.70 23.35
C ALA A 13 -29.04 -29.52 22.37
N PRO A 14 -30.11 -28.88 21.87
CA PRO A 14 -30.05 -27.59 21.18
C PRO A 14 -30.12 -26.43 22.18
N ARG A 15 -29.29 -25.39 22.00
CA ARG A 15 -29.43 -24.13 22.74
C ARG A 15 -30.43 -23.22 22.01
N GLN A 16 -31.50 -22.90 22.72
CA GLN A 16 -32.59 -22.05 22.26
C GLN A 16 -32.27 -20.55 22.36
N CYS A 17 -32.93 -19.84 21.46
CA CYS A 17 -33.11 -18.40 21.33
C CYS A 17 -33.81 -17.80 22.57
N GLY A 18 -33.33 -16.64 23.03
CA GLY A 18 -33.95 -15.86 24.10
C GLY A 18 -34.49 -14.53 23.57
N THR A 19 -35.81 -14.36 23.64
CA THR A 19 -36.53 -13.11 23.32
C THR A 19 -37.21 -12.59 24.58
N SER A 20 -37.01 -11.31 24.91
CA SER A 20 -37.94 -10.46 25.70
C SER A 20 -37.55 -9.01 25.45
N ARG A 21 -38.25 -8.23 24.62
CA ARG A 21 -39.53 -7.52 24.85
C ARG A 21 -39.61 -6.78 26.19
N ASN A 22 -39.36 -5.46 26.12
CA ASN A 22 -40.00 -4.46 26.97
C ASN A 22 -40.69 -3.42 26.07
N PHE A 23 -42.02 -3.38 26.14
CA PHE A 23 -42.88 -2.22 25.84
C PHE A 23 -42.97 -1.39 27.16
N LEU A 24 -43.18 -0.07 27.23
CA LEU A 24 -44.28 0.74 26.71
C LEU A 24 -43.95 2.26 26.87
N SER A 25 -44.44 3.06 25.90
CA SER A 25 -45.05 4.40 26.03
C SER A 25 -44.15 5.59 26.47
N ARG A 26 -44.32 6.85 26.05
CA ARG A 26 -45.51 7.62 25.61
C ARG A 26 -45.06 9.03 25.12
N GLY A 27 -45.82 9.65 24.19
CA GLY A 27 -45.93 11.12 24.02
C GLY A 27 -45.22 11.70 22.77
N ARG A 28 -45.87 11.82 21.59
CA ARG A 28 -46.76 12.89 21.06
C ARG A 28 -46.10 14.25 20.71
N ALA A 29 -46.23 14.56 19.41
CA ALA A 29 -46.54 15.84 18.77
C ALA A 29 -45.43 16.85 18.40
N PHE A 30 -45.23 17.02 17.08
CA PHE A 30 -44.80 18.25 16.39
C PHE A 30 -45.99 19.26 16.33
N PRO A 31 -45.85 20.50 15.78
CA PRO A 31 -44.67 21.32 15.47
C PRO A 31 -44.74 22.72 16.15
N THR A 32 -43.68 23.52 16.07
CA THR A 32 -43.81 24.99 16.23
C THR A 32 -42.96 25.70 15.20
N ILE A 33 -43.67 26.34 14.27
CA ILE A 33 -43.20 27.35 13.34
C ILE A 33 -42.87 28.61 14.16
N ARG A 34 -41.64 29.13 14.08
CA ARG A 34 -41.38 30.58 14.22
C ARG A 34 -40.17 31.04 13.41
N SER A 35 -40.48 31.91 12.46
CA SER A 35 -39.77 33.13 12.08
C SER A 35 -38.42 33.02 11.38
N SER A 36 -38.49 33.23 10.06
CA SER A 36 -37.43 33.78 9.22
C SER A 36 -36.82 35.05 9.83
N VAL A 37 -35.55 35.00 10.20
CA VAL A 37 -34.71 36.19 10.26
C VAL A 37 -33.55 35.96 9.29
N VAL A 38 -33.69 36.58 8.12
CA VAL A 38 -32.62 36.70 7.14
C VAL A 38 -31.62 37.72 7.72
N TYR A 39 -30.57 37.23 8.37
CA TYR A 39 -29.40 38.07 8.60
C TYR A 39 -28.67 38.18 7.27
N GLN A 40 -28.92 39.28 6.54
CA GLN A 40 -28.08 39.71 5.45
C GLN A 40 -26.69 40.00 6.02
N THR A 41 -25.76 39.06 5.85
CA THR A 41 -24.35 39.33 6.07
C THR A 41 -23.82 40.11 4.88
N PHE A 42 -23.56 41.39 5.10
CA PHE A 42 -22.85 42.25 4.16
C PHE A 42 -21.49 41.62 3.83
N ARG A 43 -21.24 41.34 2.55
CA ARG A 43 -19.92 40.95 2.05
C ARG A 43 -19.07 42.21 1.95
N PRO A 44 -17.94 42.34 2.69
CA PRO A 44 -17.01 43.43 2.42
C PRO A 44 -16.29 43.16 1.08
N LEU A 45 -16.32 44.15 0.19
CA LEU A 45 -15.49 44.16 -1.02
C LEU A 45 -14.05 44.41 -0.59
N THR A 46 -13.20 43.37 -0.62
CA THR A 46 -11.77 43.52 -0.39
C THR A 46 -11.08 44.02 -1.67
N THR A 47 -10.49 45.21 -1.62
CA THR A 47 -9.66 45.73 -2.70
C THR A 47 -8.23 45.25 -2.48
N SER A 48 -7.78 44.27 -3.25
CA SER A 48 -6.37 43.87 -3.25
C SER A 48 -5.53 44.98 -3.89
N ASN A 49 -4.55 45.49 -3.15
CA ASN A 49 -3.57 46.43 -3.69
C ASN A 49 -2.76 45.72 -4.79
N LYS A 50 -2.95 46.15 -6.05
CA LYS A 50 -2.04 45.79 -7.14
C LYS A 50 -0.72 46.51 -6.89
N VAL A 51 0.30 45.77 -6.47
CA VAL A 51 1.69 46.25 -6.47
C VAL A 51 2.07 46.52 -7.92
N GLY A 52 2.16 47.81 -8.27
CA GLY A 52 2.72 48.24 -9.55
C GLY A 52 4.18 47.83 -9.61
N LYS A 53 4.53 46.92 -10.52
CA LYS A 53 5.92 46.62 -10.84
C LYS A 53 6.48 47.82 -11.59
N GLY A 54 7.15 48.73 -10.88
CA GLY A 54 8.01 49.74 -11.47
C GLY A 54 9.16 49.04 -12.20
N LEU A 55 9.43 49.47 -13.43
CA LEU A 55 10.59 49.08 -14.22
C LEU A 55 11.84 49.69 -13.57
N SER A 56 12.39 49.03 -12.57
CA SER A 56 13.70 49.39 -12.01
C SER A 56 14.77 48.56 -12.76
N PRO A 57 15.78 49.20 -13.37
CA PRO A 57 16.78 48.51 -14.20
C PRO A 57 17.77 47.63 -13.41
N GLU A 58 17.64 47.54 -12.08
CA GLU A 58 18.56 46.79 -11.20
C GLU A 58 17.81 45.74 -10.36
N SER A 59 16.83 45.04 -10.93
CA SER A 59 16.22 43.88 -10.27
C SER A 59 17.06 42.65 -10.59
N GLU A 60 17.98 42.29 -9.69
CA GLU A 60 18.67 40.99 -9.74
C GLU A 60 17.63 39.88 -9.91
N ASN A 61 17.86 39.01 -10.89
CA ASN A 61 17.01 37.85 -11.17
C ASN A 61 16.72 37.12 -9.86
N PRO A 62 15.45 36.89 -9.46
CA PRO A 62 15.18 36.11 -8.27
C PRO A 62 15.81 34.73 -8.50
N LYS A 63 16.76 34.34 -7.63
CA LYS A 63 17.34 32.99 -7.64
C LYS A 63 16.19 31.98 -7.75
N PRO A 64 16.32 30.95 -8.61
CA PRO A 64 15.29 29.94 -8.74
C PRO A 64 14.98 29.41 -7.34
N LYS A 65 13.69 29.38 -7.00
CA LYS A 65 13.23 28.74 -5.76
C LYS A 65 13.87 27.36 -5.73
N ILE A 66 14.72 27.12 -4.74
CA ILE A 66 14.98 25.77 -4.28
C ILE A 66 13.61 25.25 -3.89
N LEU A 67 13.03 24.44 -4.76
CA LEU A 67 11.82 23.70 -4.48
C LEU A 67 12.23 22.77 -3.34
N GLU A 68 11.93 23.16 -2.11
CA GLU A 68 11.79 22.19 -1.03
C GLU A 68 10.80 21.16 -1.58
N SER A 69 11.34 19.99 -1.92
CA SER A 69 10.61 18.88 -2.51
C SER A 69 9.61 18.39 -1.49
N ASN A 70 8.44 19.04 -1.47
CA ASN A 70 7.22 18.38 -1.05
C ASN A 70 7.18 17.07 -1.86
N PRO A 71 7.19 15.88 -1.23
CA PRO A 71 7.12 14.65 -1.99
C PRO A 71 5.81 14.69 -2.77
N GLU A 72 5.90 14.90 -4.08
CA GLU A 72 4.79 14.66 -5.01
C GLU A 72 4.16 13.33 -4.59
N PRO A 73 2.84 13.26 -4.40
CA PRO A 73 2.19 12.02 -3.99
C PRO A 73 2.43 11.00 -5.10
N LYS A 74 3.39 10.08 -4.87
CA LYS A 74 3.66 8.95 -5.77
C LYS A 74 2.35 8.21 -5.96
N GLN A 75 1.83 8.17 -7.18
CA GLN A 75 0.55 7.55 -7.46
C GLN A 75 0.76 6.10 -7.87
N ALA A 76 -0.03 5.19 -7.29
CA ALA A 76 -0.06 3.79 -7.73
C ALA A 76 -0.45 3.70 -9.22
N ALA A 77 0.28 2.89 -9.97
CA ALA A 77 0.02 2.61 -11.36
C ALA A 77 -1.33 1.91 -11.54
N ARG A 78 -2.05 2.27 -12.59
CA ARG A 78 -3.30 1.60 -12.97
C ARG A 78 -2.98 0.34 -13.78
N LEU A 79 -2.64 -0.75 -13.09
CA LEU A 79 -2.33 -2.03 -13.73
C LEU A 79 -3.60 -2.86 -13.97
N SER A 80 -3.62 -3.66 -15.03
CA SER A 80 -4.56 -4.77 -15.19
C SER A 80 -4.23 -5.92 -14.20
N GLN A 81 -5.14 -6.88 -14.03
CA GLN A 81 -4.87 -8.03 -13.14
C GLN A 81 -3.72 -8.90 -13.68
N GLU A 82 -3.71 -9.11 -15.00
CA GLU A 82 -2.69 -9.86 -15.71
C GLU A 82 -1.32 -9.19 -15.60
N GLN A 83 -1.25 -7.88 -15.86
CA GLN A 83 -0.03 -7.09 -15.69
C GLN A 83 0.51 -7.16 -14.26
N TYR A 84 -0.36 -7.03 -13.25
CA TYR A 84 0.06 -7.18 -11.86
C TYR A 84 0.65 -8.57 -11.60
N ASN A 85 -0.02 -9.63 -12.06
CA ASN A 85 0.44 -11.00 -11.85
C ASN A 85 1.82 -11.18 -12.47
N ASP A 86 1.99 -10.84 -13.75
CA ASP A 86 3.27 -10.94 -14.45
C ASP A 86 4.39 -10.15 -13.77
N LEU A 87 4.12 -8.89 -13.40
CA LEU A 87 5.11 -8.03 -12.74
C LEU A 87 5.48 -8.54 -11.34
N SER A 88 4.49 -9.02 -10.59
CA SER A 88 4.71 -9.52 -9.23
C SER A 88 5.35 -10.90 -9.22
N ASP A 89 5.02 -11.79 -10.17
CA ASP A 89 5.67 -13.09 -10.34
C ASP A 89 7.14 -12.91 -10.70
N LYS A 90 7.45 -12.12 -11.73
CA LYS A 90 8.84 -11.80 -12.10
C LYS A 90 9.63 -11.21 -10.93
N TYR A 91 9.01 -10.32 -10.15
CA TYR A 91 9.66 -9.72 -8.99
C TYR A 91 9.88 -10.72 -7.86
N MET A 92 8.93 -11.63 -7.60
CA MET A 92 9.09 -12.68 -6.61
C MET A 92 10.17 -13.68 -7.01
N ASP A 93 10.16 -14.15 -8.27
CA ASP A 93 11.14 -15.11 -8.76
C ASP A 93 12.58 -14.57 -8.63
N MET A 94 12.78 -13.30 -9.00
CA MET A 94 14.06 -12.61 -8.79
C MET A 94 14.45 -12.50 -7.31
N MET A 95 13.49 -12.21 -6.43
CA MET A 95 13.77 -12.19 -4.98
C MET A 95 14.16 -13.57 -4.46
N VAL A 96 13.50 -14.63 -4.91
CA VAL A 96 13.84 -16.00 -4.54
C VAL A 96 15.27 -16.30 -4.97
N GLU A 97 15.62 -16.08 -6.23
CA GLU A 97 16.97 -16.32 -6.75
C GLU A 97 18.05 -15.62 -5.91
N LYS A 98 17.85 -14.34 -5.58
CA LYS A 98 18.80 -13.58 -4.75
C LYS A 98 18.85 -14.01 -3.28
N LEU A 99 17.74 -14.51 -2.75
CA LEU A 99 17.71 -15.03 -1.38
C LEU A 99 18.30 -16.44 -1.29
N GLU A 100 18.15 -17.26 -2.33
CA GLU A 100 18.81 -18.56 -2.46
C GLU A 100 20.33 -18.39 -2.57
N GLU A 101 20.82 -17.43 -3.37
CA GLU A 101 22.25 -17.05 -3.38
C GLU A 101 22.76 -16.69 -1.97
N LEU A 102 21.96 -15.96 -1.19
CA LEU A 102 22.31 -15.59 0.19
C LEU A 102 22.27 -16.78 1.14
N GLN A 103 21.37 -17.73 0.94
CA GLN A 103 21.31 -18.99 1.68
C GLN A 103 22.53 -19.88 1.42
N GLU A 104 23.11 -19.85 0.22
CA GLU A 104 24.38 -20.53 -0.07
C GLU A 104 25.57 -19.90 0.67
N GLU A 105 25.56 -18.57 0.86
CA GLU A 105 26.59 -17.87 1.65
C GLU A 105 26.41 -18.08 3.17
N ARG A 106 25.17 -18.25 3.62
CA ARG A 106 24.79 -18.36 5.03
C ARG A 106 23.87 -19.54 5.30
N GLU A 107 24.44 -20.58 5.90
CA GLU A 107 23.72 -21.81 6.28
C GLU A 107 22.60 -21.61 7.33
N ASP A 108 22.58 -20.48 8.05
CA ASP A 108 21.55 -20.17 9.04
C ASP A 108 20.30 -19.51 8.46
N VAL A 109 20.34 -19.14 7.18
CA VAL A 109 19.21 -18.56 6.46
C VAL A 109 18.40 -19.66 5.76
N ASP A 110 17.09 -19.54 5.80
CA ASP A 110 16.17 -20.46 5.11
C ASP A 110 15.13 -19.70 4.32
N VAL A 111 14.92 -20.10 3.05
CA VAL A 111 14.04 -19.44 2.09
C VAL A 111 13.00 -20.44 1.61
N GLU A 112 11.72 -20.11 1.79
CA GLU A 112 10.60 -20.93 1.33
C GLU A 112 9.62 -20.06 0.52
N TYR A 113 9.40 -20.42 -0.75
CA TYR A 113 8.41 -19.77 -1.61
C TYR A 113 7.29 -20.73 -1.98
N SER A 114 6.04 -20.38 -1.61
CA SER A 114 4.87 -21.21 -1.88
C SER A 114 3.61 -20.38 -2.07
N ALA A 115 2.88 -20.66 -3.16
CA ALA A 115 1.57 -20.05 -3.47
C ALA A 115 1.54 -18.50 -3.39
N GLY A 116 2.62 -17.84 -3.80
CA GLY A 116 2.74 -16.38 -3.76
C GLY A 116 3.11 -15.81 -2.39
N VAL A 117 3.50 -16.67 -1.44
CA VAL A 117 4.05 -16.30 -0.13
C VAL A 117 5.51 -16.73 -0.07
N LEU A 118 6.40 -15.77 0.13
CA LEU A 118 7.81 -15.98 0.41
C LEU A 118 8.07 -15.80 1.91
N THR A 119 8.62 -16.83 2.54
CA THR A 119 9.04 -16.84 3.93
C THR A 119 10.55 -16.90 3.97
N LEU A 120 11.18 -15.94 4.66
CA LEU A 120 12.63 -15.88 4.85
C LEU A 120 12.92 -15.93 6.34
N SER A 121 13.54 -17.00 6.81
CA SER A 121 14.06 -17.09 8.16
C SER A 121 15.46 -16.50 8.21
N PHE A 122 15.65 -15.40 8.95
CA PHE A 122 16.93 -14.71 9.06
C PHE A 122 17.33 -14.54 10.54
N PRO A 123 17.94 -15.55 11.17
CA PRO A 123 18.46 -15.44 12.53
C PRO A 123 19.62 -14.41 12.62
N PRO A 124 19.79 -13.70 13.74
CA PRO A 124 18.96 -13.65 14.95
C PRO A 124 17.78 -12.65 14.85
N ILE A 125 17.56 -12.02 13.69
CA ILE A 125 16.59 -10.92 13.54
C ILE A 125 15.14 -11.43 13.60
N GLY A 126 14.85 -12.52 12.90
CA GLY A 126 13.53 -13.15 12.88
C GLY A 126 13.12 -13.60 11.48
N THR A 127 11.81 -13.77 11.29
CA THR A 127 11.23 -14.27 10.03
C THR A 127 10.53 -13.14 9.28
N TYR A 128 10.90 -12.98 8.01
CA TYR A 128 10.26 -12.10 7.06
C TYR A 128 9.20 -12.88 6.28
N VAL A 129 8.05 -12.24 6.05
CA VAL A 129 7.00 -12.82 5.21
C VAL A 129 6.61 -11.80 4.15
N ILE A 130 6.77 -12.16 2.89
CA ILE A 130 6.40 -11.36 1.73
C ILE A 130 5.28 -12.09 1.00
N ASN A 131 4.16 -11.42 0.76
CA ASN A 131 2.96 -12.05 0.21
C ASN A 131 2.38 -11.24 -0.95
N LYS A 132 2.08 -11.91 -2.06
CA LYS A 132 1.30 -11.34 -3.15
C LYS A 132 -0.15 -11.14 -2.72
N GLN A 133 -0.71 -9.99 -3.02
CA GLN A 133 -2.14 -9.70 -2.81
C GLN A 133 -2.79 -9.33 -4.14
N PRO A 134 -3.13 -10.33 -4.98
CA PRO A 134 -3.76 -10.12 -6.28
C PRO A 134 -5.01 -9.23 -6.27
N PRO A 135 -5.95 -9.36 -5.30
CA PRO A 135 -7.15 -8.52 -5.28
C PRO A 135 -6.86 -7.02 -5.12
N ASN A 136 -5.77 -6.69 -4.43
CA ASN A 136 -5.37 -5.30 -4.16
C ASN A 136 -4.28 -4.82 -5.12
N LYS A 137 -3.70 -5.71 -5.93
CA LYS A 137 -2.52 -5.46 -6.77
C LYS A 137 -1.32 -4.93 -5.97
N GLN A 138 -1.13 -5.51 -4.79
CA GLN A 138 -0.10 -5.10 -3.83
C GLN A 138 0.83 -6.25 -3.48
N ILE A 139 1.98 -5.91 -2.93
CA ILE A 139 2.84 -6.86 -2.22
C ILE A 139 2.85 -6.45 -0.74
N TRP A 140 2.54 -7.38 0.14
CA TRP A 140 2.58 -7.16 1.58
C TRP A 140 3.86 -7.73 2.15
N LEU A 141 4.47 -7.02 3.08
CA LEU A 141 5.68 -7.43 3.79
C LEU A 141 5.41 -7.37 5.28
N SER A 142 5.83 -8.42 5.99
CA SER A 142 5.94 -8.45 7.44
C SER A 142 7.41 -8.60 7.76
N SER A 143 8.05 -7.51 8.20
CA SER A 143 9.43 -7.53 8.71
C SER A 143 9.42 -7.59 10.25
N PRO A 144 10.30 -8.38 10.87
CA PRO A 144 10.51 -8.34 12.33
C PRO A 144 11.06 -6.99 12.80
N THR A 145 11.72 -6.22 11.93
CA THR A 145 12.38 -4.94 12.25
C THR A 145 11.45 -3.76 11.99
N SER A 146 10.85 -3.68 10.80
CA SER A 146 10.05 -2.54 10.36
C SER A 146 8.53 -2.76 10.41
N GLY A 147 8.10 -3.98 10.74
CA GLY A 147 6.68 -4.33 10.89
C GLY A 147 5.96 -4.53 9.55
N PRO A 148 4.61 -4.42 9.53
CA PRO A 148 3.82 -4.65 8.34
C PRO A 148 3.86 -3.44 7.39
N LYS A 149 4.17 -3.70 6.12
CA LYS A 149 4.17 -2.72 5.03
C LYS A 149 3.41 -3.25 3.82
N ARG A 150 2.89 -2.33 3.01
CA ARG A 150 2.14 -2.63 1.78
C ARG A 150 2.74 -1.82 0.65
N TYR A 151 3.12 -2.48 -0.43
CA TYR A 151 3.75 -1.86 -1.58
C TYR A 151 2.79 -1.87 -2.75
N ASP A 152 2.69 -0.71 -3.38
CA ASP A 152 1.98 -0.51 -4.63
C ASP A 152 3.01 -0.33 -5.75
N PHE A 153 2.69 -0.83 -6.94
CA PHE A 153 3.56 -0.63 -8.09
C PHE A 153 3.39 0.80 -8.60
N VAL A 154 4.50 1.53 -8.74
CA VAL A 154 4.54 2.92 -9.22
C VAL A 154 5.44 2.98 -10.44
N ILE A 155 4.94 3.55 -11.53
CA ILE A 155 5.72 3.78 -12.74
C ILE A 155 6.44 5.12 -12.57
N THR A 156 7.77 5.08 -12.64
CA THR A 156 8.62 6.27 -12.66
C THR A 156 8.91 6.59 -14.12
N SER A 157 8.21 7.57 -14.68
CA SER A 157 8.58 8.11 -15.99
C SER A 157 9.76 9.07 -15.80
N GLU A 158 10.93 8.62 -16.24
CA GLU A 158 12.14 9.44 -16.28
C GLU A 158 12.06 10.45 -17.43
N GLY A 159 11.41 11.59 -17.18
CA GLY A 159 11.50 12.80 -18.01
C GLY A 159 10.54 12.89 -19.20
N GLN A 160 10.29 14.13 -19.60
CA GLN A 160 9.37 14.53 -20.68
C GLN A 160 9.84 14.11 -22.09
N ASP A 161 11.05 13.54 -22.20
CA ASP A 161 11.67 13.09 -23.45
C ASP A 161 11.76 11.56 -23.59
N SER A 162 11.29 10.81 -22.60
CA SER A 162 11.27 9.34 -22.66
C SER A 162 10.09 8.86 -23.51
N LYS A 163 10.42 8.14 -24.59
CA LYS A 163 9.44 7.48 -25.46
C LYS A 163 8.45 6.67 -24.62
N GLU A 164 7.16 6.80 -24.94
CA GLU A 164 6.10 5.95 -24.40
C GLU A 164 6.50 4.48 -24.56
N GLY A 165 6.70 3.77 -23.45
CA GLY A 165 7.09 2.35 -23.45
C GLY A 165 8.38 1.97 -22.72
N THR A 166 9.16 2.92 -22.17
CA THR A 166 10.36 2.62 -21.34
C THR A 166 10.24 3.20 -19.93
N GLY A 167 9.04 3.14 -19.34
CA GLY A 167 8.85 3.55 -17.96
C GLY A 167 9.32 2.44 -17.01
N SER A 168 10.34 2.72 -16.19
CA SER A 168 10.75 1.82 -15.13
C SER A 168 9.73 1.87 -13.98
N GLY A 169 9.35 0.70 -13.45
CA GLY A 169 8.38 0.60 -12.36
C GLY A 169 9.01 0.03 -11.10
N GLU A 170 8.62 0.54 -9.95
CA GLU A 170 9.11 0.09 -8.65
C GLU A 170 7.97 -0.19 -7.67
N TRP A 171 8.20 -1.11 -6.73
CA TRP A 171 7.30 -1.38 -5.61
C TRP A 171 7.56 -0.38 -4.47
N ILE A 172 6.62 0.53 -4.24
CA ILE A 172 6.78 1.66 -3.32
C ILE A 172 5.70 1.63 -2.24
N TYR A 173 6.09 1.86 -0.99
CA TYR A 173 5.16 2.05 0.10
C TYR A 173 4.66 3.49 0.10
N LEU A 174 3.40 3.70 -0.26
CA LEU A 174 2.82 5.05 -0.45
C LEU A 174 2.81 5.93 0.80
N ARG A 175 2.96 5.35 2.00
CA ARG A 175 2.96 6.13 3.25
C ARG A 175 4.27 6.89 3.47
N ASP A 176 5.41 6.24 3.25
CA ASP A 176 6.74 6.81 3.51
C ASP A 176 7.56 7.02 2.24
N GLY A 177 7.05 6.56 1.08
CA GLY A 177 7.72 6.66 -0.22
C GLY A 177 8.92 5.73 -0.37
N SER A 178 9.13 4.80 0.58
CA SER A 178 10.24 3.85 0.56
C SER A 178 10.01 2.73 -0.46
N SER A 179 11.06 2.33 -1.16
CA SER A 179 11.01 1.20 -2.09
C SER A 179 11.28 -0.11 -1.36
N LEU A 180 10.61 -1.18 -1.79
CA LEU A 180 10.82 -2.52 -1.25
C LEU A 180 12.26 -2.98 -1.40
N ASN A 181 12.87 -2.71 -2.56
CA ASN A 181 14.28 -3.00 -2.83
C ASN A 181 15.21 -2.32 -1.80
N LYS A 182 15.01 -1.02 -1.54
CA LYS A 182 15.79 -0.29 -0.54
C LYS A 182 15.61 -0.86 0.87
N LEU A 183 14.42 -1.36 1.21
CA LEU A 183 14.20 -2.00 2.50
C LEU A 183 14.98 -3.31 2.61
N LEU A 184 14.90 -4.17 1.60
CA LEU A 184 15.60 -5.46 1.59
C LEU A 184 17.12 -5.29 1.58
N LEU A 185 17.62 -4.29 0.86
CA LEU A 185 19.05 -3.94 0.88
C LEU A 185 19.51 -3.52 2.28
N ASN A 186 18.72 -2.73 3.02
CA ASN A 186 19.11 -2.26 4.34
C ASN A 186 18.96 -3.34 5.42
N GLU A 187 17.92 -4.17 5.35
CA GLU A 187 17.59 -5.15 6.40
C GLU A 187 18.26 -6.51 6.17
N VAL A 188 18.35 -6.97 4.92
CA VAL A 188 18.87 -8.30 4.55
C VAL A 188 20.22 -8.20 3.84
N GLY A 189 20.52 -7.07 3.20
CA GLY A 189 21.76 -6.88 2.43
C GLY A 189 21.65 -7.31 0.96
N VAL A 190 20.43 -7.55 0.47
CA VAL A 190 20.17 -8.03 -0.89
C VAL A 190 19.89 -6.87 -1.83
N ASP A 191 20.66 -6.77 -2.91
CA ASP A 191 20.44 -5.78 -3.96
C ASP A 191 19.62 -6.37 -5.11
N LEU A 192 18.41 -5.85 -5.32
CA LEU A 192 17.51 -6.23 -6.41
C LEU A 192 17.50 -5.20 -7.56
N SER A 193 18.37 -4.18 -7.52
CA SER A 193 18.35 -3.08 -8.49
C SER A 193 18.89 -3.48 -9.86
N SER A 194 19.77 -4.48 -9.92
CA SER A 194 20.54 -4.82 -11.12
C SER A 194 19.76 -5.60 -12.19
N SER A 195 18.55 -6.08 -11.90
CA SER A 195 17.86 -7.07 -12.73
C SER A 195 16.40 -6.76 -13.07
N TYR A 196 15.83 -5.65 -12.58
CA TYR A 196 14.41 -5.34 -12.78
C TYR A 196 14.20 -4.12 -13.67
N THR A 197 14.13 -4.34 -14.98
CA THR A 197 13.53 -3.40 -15.94
C THR A 197 12.24 -4.00 -16.46
N PRO A 198 11.08 -3.75 -15.84
CA PRO A 198 9.82 -4.20 -16.40
C PRO A 198 9.57 -3.40 -17.68
N ASP A 199 9.79 -4.03 -18.83
CA ASP A 199 9.32 -3.49 -20.11
C ASP A 199 7.79 -3.48 -20.08
N ILE A 200 7.21 -2.32 -19.75
CA ILE A 200 5.75 -2.14 -19.79
C ILE A 200 5.38 -1.93 -21.26
N GLN A 201 4.98 -3.02 -21.92
CA GLN A 201 4.36 -2.96 -23.23
C GLN A 201 3.04 -2.18 -23.10
N GLY A 202 3.03 -0.94 -23.58
CA GLY A 202 1.81 -0.15 -23.67
C GLY A 202 0.94 -0.73 -24.78
N ASP A 203 -0.16 -1.38 -24.42
CA ASP A 203 -1.22 -1.68 -25.37
C ASP A 203 -2.06 -0.39 -25.56
N GLU A 204 -2.04 0.11 -26.80
CA GLU A 204 -2.76 1.28 -27.32
C GLU A 204 -4.29 1.11 -27.31
#